data_AF-A0A9P6NGN9-F1
#
_entry.id   AF-A0A9P6NGN9-F1
#
_cell.length_a   1.000
_cell.length_b   1.000
_cell.length_c   1.000
_cell.angle_alpha   90.00
_cell.angle_beta   90.00
_cell.angle_gamma   90.00
#
_symmetry.space_group_name_H-M   'P 1'
#
loop_
_entity.id
_entity.type
_entity.pdbx_description
1 polymer ?
#
loop_
_entity_poly.entity_id
_entity_poly.type
_entity_poly.pdbx_seq_one_letter_code
_entity_poly.pdbx_strand_id
1 'polypeptide(L)'
;SQKGYNFYKNLIKNHNRTIKDELARVLKWTNGAPEHLPKYIDAKAYGDKELSRIVHNIFPYRGADTESHMTMFTWVPVVNRAGFECKDNEKFPSEEYTKSEKFEALLEYVEKVNLVGYVGQDITKAKKLGPCKRYHPEGKPYVASNGLEITQEEGWEANQWAGRHFNKFLKDHFPIQFYEVMWIRRPSADE
;
A
#
# COMPACT_ATOMS: atom_id res chain seq x y z
N SER A 1 19.84 0.76 7.54
CA SER A 1 20.37 -0.58 7.85
C SER A 1 19.49 -1.27 8.88
N GLN A 2 19.46 -2.61 8.95
CA GLN A 2 18.65 -3.35 9.95
C GLN A 2 19.01 -2.96 11.40
N LYS A 3 20.30 -2.71 11.67
CA LYS A 3 20.78 -2.25 12.98
C LYS A 3 20.19 -0.88 13.35
N GLY A 4 20.15 0.07 12.41
CA GLY A 4 19.55 1.39 12.62
C GLY A 4 18.04 1.31 12.90
N TYR A 5 17.32 0.47 12.16
CA TYR A 5 15.89 0.24 12.40
C TYR A 5 15.62 -0.35 13.79
N ASN A 6 16.40 -1.35 14.20
CA ASN A 6 16.27 -1.96 15.53
C ASN A 6 16.63 -0.96 16.66
N PHE A 7 17.66 -0.12 16.46
CA PHE A 7 18.01 0.94 17.40
C PHE A 7 16.85 1.94 17.57
N TYR A 8 16.26 2.40 16.46
CA TYR A 8 15.14 3.33 16.49
C TYR A 8 13.88 2.72 17.13
N LYS A 9 13.58 1.45 16.85
CA LYS A 9 12.52 0.70 17.56
C LYS A 9 12.74 0.67 19.06
N ASN A 10 13.97 0.39 19.50
CA ASN A 10 14.30 0.37 20.92
C ASN A 10 14.19 1.77 21.55
N LEU A 11 14.60 2.82 20.83
CA LEU A 11 14.44 4.21 21.27
C LEU A 11 12.96 4.57 21.49
N ILE A 12 12.08 4.23 20.54
CA ILE A 12 10.63 4.43 20.67
C ILE A 12 10.10 3.73 21.92
N LYS A 13 10.47 2.46 22.11
CA LYS A 13 10.06 1.65 23.26
C LYS A 13 10.55 2.24 24.59
N ASN A 14 11.79 2.73 24.65
CA ASN A 14 12.38 3.35 25.84
C ASN A 14 11.67 4.66 26.24
N HIS A 15 10.98 5.31 25.30
CA HIS A 15 10.14 6.47 25.57
C HIS A 15 8.66 6.11 25.87
N ASN A 16 8.36 4.84 26.17
CA ASN A 16 7.00 4.34 26.40
C ASN A 16 6.01 4.69 25.26
N ARG A 17 6.51 4.75 24.02
CA ARG A 17 5.71 4.98 22.82
C ARG A 17 5.60 3.72 22.00
N THR A 18 4.53 3.60 21.24
CA THR A 18 4.38 2.57 20.21
C THR A 18 4.85 3.10 18.85
N ILE A 19 5.07 2.21 17.88
CA ILE A 19 5.34 2.61 16.48
C ILE A 19 4.18 3.45 15.94
N LYS A 20 2.94 3.13 16.37
CA LYS A 20 1.73 3.87 16.01
C LYS A 20 1.78 5.32 16.50
N ASP A 21 2.18 5.54 17.74
CA ASP A 21 2.28 6.90 18.30
C ASP A 21 3.36 7.72 17.59
N GLU A 22 4.49 7.08 17.28
CA GLU A 22 5.56 7.75 16.55
C GLU A 22 5.16 8.05 15.10
N LEU A 23 4.47 7.13 14.43
CA LEU A 23 3.96 7.35 13.09
C LEU A 23 2.92 8.49 13.08
N ALA A 24 1.98 8.50 14.03
CA ALA A 24 1.01 9.59 14.16
C ALA A 24 1.70 10.95 14.37
N ARG A 25 2.79 10.99 15.16
CA ARG A 25 3.58 12.20 15.38
C ARG A 25 4.29 12.67 14.10
N VAL A 26 4.97 11.78 13.39
CA VAL A 26 5.67 12.09 12.13
C VAL A 26 4.70 12.57 11.06
N LEU A 27 3.54 11.92 10.96
CA LEU A 27 2.49 12.26 10.01
C LEU A 27 1.63 13.46 10.45
N LYS A 28 1.80 13.97 11.68
CA LYS A 28 0.95 15.01 12.28
C LYS A 28 -0.54 14.63 12.31
N TRP A 29 -0.83 13.34 12.52
CA TRP A 29 -2.18 12.79 12.59
C TRP A 29 -2.53 12.40 14.02
N THR A 30 -2.53 13.37 14.93
CA THR A 30 -2.75 13.15 16.37
C THR A 30 -4.23 12.99 16.74
N ASN A 31 -5.14 13.43 15.89
CA ASN A 31 -6.57 13.51 16.19
C ASN A 31 -7.39 12.34 15.63
N GLY A 32 -6.73 11.28 15.13
CA GLY A 32 -7.40 10.14 14.51
C GLY A 32 -7.76 10.37 13.04
N ALA A 33 -8.62 9.49 12.51
CA ALA A 33 -9.07 9.56 11.11
C ALA A 33 -10.08 10.70 10.93
N PRO A 34 -10.09 11.40 9.78
CA PRO A 34 -11.20 12.28 9.42
C PRO A 34 -12.54 11.54 9.43
N GLU A 35 -13.61 12.20 9.89
CA GLU A 35 -14.96 11.62 9.95
C GLU A 35 -15.53 11.27 8.58
N HIS A 36 -15.15 12.04 7.55
CA HIS A 36 -15.59 11.84 6.18
C HIS A 36 -14.39 11.55 5.30
N LEU A 37 -14.25 10.28 4.93
CA LEU A 37 -13.26 9.85 3.96
C LEU A 37 -13.92 9.76 2.58
N PRO A 38 -13.23 10.20 1.51
CA PRO A 38 -13.70 9.96 0.16
C PRO A 38 -13.80 8.45 -0.08
N LYS A 39 -14.69 8.06 -0.99
CA LYS A 39 -14.91 6.64 -1.32
C LYS A 39 -13.65 6.00 -1.88
N TYR A 40 -12.83 6.74 -2.61
CA TYR A 40 -11.58 6.26 -3.18
C TYR A 40 -10.55 7.38 -3.15
N ILE A 41 -9.28 7.02 -3.26
CA ILE A 41 -8.19 8.00 -3.35
C ILE A 41 -8.25 8.68 -4.71
N ASP A 42 -8.34 10.01 -4.69
CA ASP A 42 -8.26 10.87 -5.88
C ASP A 42 -7.14 11.90 -5.75
N ALA A 43 -6.97 12.73 -6.78
CA ALA A 43 -5.93 13.78 -6.77
C ALA A 43 -6.12 14.80 -5.62
N LYS A 44 -7.35 15.01 -5.14
CA LYS A 44 -7.63 15.91 -4.01
C LYS A 44 -7.14 15.28 -2.70
N ALA A 45 -7.35 13.99 -2.51
CA ALA A 45 -6.85 13.25 -1.34
C ALA A 45 -5.32 13.27 -1.23
N TYR A 46 -4.61 13.39 -2.36
CA TYR A 46 -3.15 13.56 -2.37
C TYR A 46 -2.70 14.96 -1.88
N GLY A 47 -3.36 16.01 -2.37
CA GLY A 47 -3.04 17.38 -1.97
C GLY A 47 -3.49 17.71 -0.53
N ASP A 48 -4.47 16.96 -0.03
CA ASP A 48 -5.00 17.13 1.31
C ASP A 48 -4.12 16.45 2.35
N LYS A 49 -3.56 17.32 3.18
CA LYS A 49 -2.70 16.96 4.27
C LYS A 49 -3.41 16.13 5.36
N GLU A 50 -4.71 16.29 5.53
CA GLU A 50 -5.48 15.49 6.48
C GLU A 50 -5.80 14.09 5.94
N LEU A 51 -5.65 13.85 4.64
CA LEU A 51 -5.96 12.58 3.98
C LEU A 51 -4.73 11.78 3.57
N SER A 52 -3.62 12.45 3.22
CA SER A 52 -2.37 11.77 2.87
C SER A 52 -1.11 12.57 3.27
N ARG A 53 -0.01 11.83 3.42
CA ARG A 53 1.30 12.32 3.84
C ARG A 53 2.38 11.55 3.13
N ILE A 54 3.30 12.26 2.48
CA ILE A 54 4.52 11.65 1.93
C ILE A 54 5.67 12.06 2.83
N VAL A 55 6.42 11.07 3.30
CA VAL A 55 7.56 11.26 4.18
C VAL A 55 8.77 10.53 3.63
N HIS A 56 9.96 11.05 3.93
CA HIS A 56 11.19 10.39 3.57
C HIS A 56 11.34 9.10 4.38
N ASN A 57 11.60 7.99 3.70
CA ASN A 57 11.85 6.72 4.37
C ASN A 57 13.30 6.67 4.83
N ILE A 58 13.51 7.03 6.10
CA ILE A 58 14.83 7.03 6.76
C ILE A 58 15.42 5.62 7.00
N PHE A 59 14.66 4.56 6.71
CA PHE A 59 15.12 3.17 6.70
C PHE A 59 14.76 2.50 5.36
N PRO A 60 15.40 2.91 4.26
CA PRO A 60 15.08 2.40 2.94
C PRO A 60 15.35 0.88 2.84
N TYR A 61 14.58 0.21 1.98
CA TYR A 61 14.76 -1.22 1.74
C TYR A 61 16.13 -1.49 1.11
N ARG A 62 16.62 -2.73 1.24
CA ARG A 62 17.94 -3.11 0.75
C ARG A 62 18.02 -2.93 -0.77
N GLY A 63 18.84 -1.98 -1.23
CA GLY A 63 19.04 -1.69 -2.66
C GLY A 63 18.24 -0.52 -3.22
N ALA A 64 17.56 0.25 -2.36
CA ALA A 64 17.06 1.59 -2.69
C ALA A 64 18.14 2.64 -2.41
N ASP A 65 18.24 3.64 -3.29
CA ASP A 65 19.12 4.79 -3.09
C ASP A 65 18.53 5.67 -1.98
N THR A 66 19.35 6.00 -0.98
CA THR A 66 18.83 6.46 0.32
C THR A 66 18.29 7.89 0.33
N GLU A 67 18.53 8.66 -0.72
CA GLU A 67 18.09 10.07 -0.83
C GLU A 67 16.76 10.23 -1.58
N SER A 68 16.23 9.15 -2.15
CA SER A 68 15.12 9.19 -3.11
C SER A 68 13.92 8.33 -2.71
N HIS A 69 13.97 7.70 -1.53
CA HIS A 69 12.98 6.72 -1.11
C HIS A 69 11.89 7.38 -0.25
N MET A 70 10.73 7.59 -0.86
CA MET A 70 9.58 8.22 -0.20
C MET A 70 8.52 7.18 0.15
N THR A 71 7.81 7.39 1.24
CA THR A 71 6.64 6.59 1.62
C THR A 71 5.41 7.48 1.75
N MET A 72 4.37 7.16 1.00
CA MET A 72 3.06 7.77 1.18
C MET A 72 2.20 6.95 2.15
N PHE A 73 1.63 7.64 3.13
CA PHE A 73 0.58 7.16 4.03
C PHE A 73 -0.73 7.85 3.67
N THR A 74 -1.85 7.14 3.78
CA THR A 74 -3.19 7.67 3.50
C THR A 74 -4.25 7.11 4.44
N TRP A 75 -5.22 7.95 4.80
CA TRP A 75 -6.42 7.59 5.56
C TRP A 75 -7.54 7.02 4.70
N VAL A 76 -7.61 7.45 3.44
CA VAL A 76 -8.69 7.09 2.54
C VAL A 76 -8.71 5.58 2.37
N PRO A 77 -9.88 4.92 2.43
CA PRO A 77 -9.99 3.52 2.05
C PRO A 77 -9.48 3.38 0.61
N VAL A 78 -8.28 2.81 0.51
CA VAL A 78 -7.52 2.75 -0.74
C VAL A 78 -8.29 1.95 -1.78
N VAL A 79 -9.11 0.99 -1.34
CA VAL A 79 -9.85 0.08 -2.21
C VAL A 79 -11.26 -0.13 -1.67
N ASN A 80 -12.21 0.14 -2.55
CA ASN A 80 -13.57 -0.37 -2.49
C ASN A 80 -13.93 -0.83 -3.90
N ARG A 81 -15.09 -1.45 -4.06
CA ARG A 81 -15.61 -1.87 -5.36
C ARG A 81 -15.44 -0.81 -6.45
N ALA A 82 -15.84 0.44 -6.19
CA ALA A 82 -15.79 1.52 -7.18
C ALA A 82 -14.34 1.87 -7.63
N GLY A 83 -13.35 1.74 -6.74
CA GLY A 83 -11.94 1.88 -7.10
C GLY A 83 -11.36 0.66 -7.83
N PHE A 84 -11.94 -0.52 -7.59
CA PHE A 84 -11.49 -1.78 -8.17
C PHE A 84 -12.11 -2.06 -9.56
N GLU A 85 -13.28 -1.50 -9.85
CA GLU A 85 -13.91 -1.57 -11.17
C GLU A 85 -13.04 -0.95 -12.27
N CYS A 86 -13.10 -1.54 -13.47
CA CYS A 86 -12.41 -1.03 -14.65
C CYS A 86 -13.13 0.20 -15.19
N LYS A 87 -12.38 1.27 -15.50
CA LYS A 87 -12.91 2.47 -16.17
C LYS A 87 -12.87 2.32 -17.69
N ASP A 88 -13.64 3.14 -18.41
CA ASP A 88 -13.83 3.05 -19.87
C ASP A 88 -12.53 3.08 -20.69
N ASN A 89 -11.47 3.71 -20.16
CA ASN A 89 -10.17 3.84 -20.79
C ASN A 89 -9.10 2.90 -20.22
N GLU A 90 -9.52 1.89 -19.46
CA GLU A 90 -8.64 0.92 -18.81
C GLU A 90 -8.90 -0.49 -19.32
N LYS A 91 -7.95 -1.39 -19.05
CA LYS A 91 -8.12 -2.82 -19.25
C LYS A 91 -7.67 -3.53 -17.99
N PHE A 92 -8.45 -4.51 -17.55
CA PHE A 92 -8.01 -5.40 -16.48
C PHE A 92 -6.68 -6.06 -16.83
N PRO A 93 -5.87 -6.42 -15.81
CA PRO A 93 -4.58 -7.03 -16.03
C PRO A 93 -4.69 -8.47 -16.56
N SER A 94 -5.82 -9.14 -16.28
CA SER A 94 -6.15 -10.46 -16.83
C SER A 94 -7.66 -10.61 -17.08
N GLU A 95 -8.04 -11.53 -17.97
CA GLU A 95 -9.45 -11.82 -18.30
C GLU A 95 -10.25 -12.34 -17.10
N GLU A 96 -9.57 -12.94 -16.13
CA GLU A 96 -10.18 -13.46 -14.89
C GLU A 96 -10.96 -12.39 -14.11
N TYR A 97 -10.56 -11.11 -14.20
CA TYR A 97 -11.25 -9.99 -13.54
C TYR A 97 -12.62 -9.69 -14.16
N THR A 98 -12.87 -10.13 -15.40
CA THR A 98 -14.18 -9.97 -16.04
C THR A 98 -15.21 -10.98 -15.51
N LYS A 99 -14.74 -12.05 -14.85
CA LYS A 99 -15.60 -13.04 -14.22
C LYS A 99 -16.06 -12.53 -12.85
N SER A 100 -17.36 -12.37 -12.67
CA SER A 100 -17.93 -11.77 -11.45
C SER A 100 -17.45 -12.44 -10.17
N GLU A 101 -17.40 -13.78 -10.11
CA GLU A 101 -17.00 -14.50 -8.90
C GLU A 101 -15.52 -14.28 -8.53
N LYS A 102 -14.64 -14.26 -9.53
CA LYS A 102 -13.22 -13.99 -9.31
C LYS A 102 -12.99 -12.54 -8.95
N PHE A 103 -13.73 -11.61 -9.56
CA PHE A 103 -13.71 -10.19 -9.19
C PHE A 103 -14.06 -10.00 -7.70
N GLU A 104 -15.14 -10.63 -7.20
CA GLU A 104 -15.49 -10.55 -5.78
C GLU A 104 -14.42 -11.13 -4.87
N ALA A 105 -13.84 -12.28 -5.23
CA ALA A 105 -12.79 -12.91 -4.46
C ALA A 105 -11.54 -12.00 -4.36
N LEU A 106 -11.12 -11.42 -5.49
CA LEU A 106 -9.99 -10.51 -5.54
C LEU A 106 -10.28 -9.20 -4.78
N LEU A 107 -11.51 -8.68 -4.85
CA LEU A 107 -11.94 -7.50 -4.08
C LEU A 107 -11.88 -7.78 -2.57
N GLU A 108 -12.43 -8.91 -2.13
CA GLU A 108 -12.36 -9.33 -0.72
C GLU A 108 -10.91 -9.43 -0.23
N TYR A 109 -10.04 -10.00 -1.07
CA TYR A 109 -8.62 -10.13 -0.76
C TYR A 109 -7.96 -8.75 -0.57
N VAL A 110 -8.11 -7.83 -1.53
CA VAL A 110 -7.48 -6.50 -1.46
C VAL A 110 -8.02 -5.65 -0.29
N GLU A 111 -9.27 -5.86 0.13
CA GLU A 111 -9.83 -5.19 1.31
C GLU A 111 -9.18 -5.66 2.63
N LYS A 112 -8.76 -6.93 2.68
CA LYS A 112 -8.16 -7.57 3.87
C LYS A 112 -6.65 -7.41 3.96
N VAL A 113 -5.96 -7.33 2.82
CA VAL A 113 -4.50 -7.22 2.81
C VAL A 113 -4.01 -5.81 3.06
N ASN A 114 -2.83 -5.70 3.68
CA ASN A 114 -2.07 -4.46 3.67
C ASN A 114 -1.67 -4.15 2.24
N LEU A 115 -2.45 -3.27 1.62
CA LEU A 115 -2.17 -2.73 0.31
C LEU A 115 -0.82 -2.01 0.33
N VAL A 116 0.08 -2.53 -0.49
CA VAL A 116 1.37 -1.93 -0.77
C VAL A 116 1.56 -1.88 -2.27
N GLY A 117 2.08 -0.77 -2.76
CA GLY A 117 2.54 -0.68 -4.13
C GLY A 117 3.71 0.29 -4.26
N TYR A 118 4.17 0.44 -5.50
CA TYR A 118 5.40 1.14 -5.80
C TYR A 118 5.37 1.84 -7.16
N VAL A 119 6.16 2.90 -7.27
CA VAL A 119 6.48 3.60 -8.51
C VAL A 119 7.98 3.87 -8.57
N GLY A 120 8.58 3.71 -9.76
CA GLY A 120 10.01 3.94 -10.01
C GLY A 120 10.94 2.78 -9.67
N GLN A 121 10.44 1.74 -8.98
CA GLN A 121 11.24 0.56 -8.62
C GLN A 121 11.16 -0.55 -9.68
N ASP A 122 12.23 -1.34 -9.80
CA ASP A 122 12.25 -2.57 -10.61
C ASP A 122 11.32 -3.64 -10.01
N ILE A 123 10.48 -4.28 -10.82
CA ILE A 123 9.53 -5.32 -10.40
C ILE A 123 10.22 -6.50 -9.69
N THR A 124 11.45 -6.83 -10.07
CA THR A 124 12.27 -7.88 -9.46
C THR A 124 12.67 -7.50 -8.03
N LYS A 125 12.96 -6.22 -7.78
CA LYS A 125 13.22 -5.71 -6.42
C LYS A 125 11.94 -5.69 -5.60
N ALA A 126 10.83 -5.25 -6.19
CA ALA A 126 9.53 -5.22 -5.52
C ALA A 126 9.06 -6.62 -5.11
N LYS A 127 9.21 -7.63 -5.98
CA LYS A 127 8.91 -9.05 -5.66
C LYS A 127 9.72 -9.58 -4.47
N LYS A 128 10.98 -9.14 -4.29
CA LYS A 128 11.81 -9.53 -3.14
C LYS A 128 11.33 -8.95 -1.80
N LEU A 129 10.50 -7.91 -1.81
CA LEU A 129 9.88 -7.38 -0.59
C LEU A 129 8.86 -8.35 0.00
N GLY A 130 8.47 -9.41 -0.74
CA GLY A 130 7.48 -10.38 -0.30
C GLY A 130 6.13 -9.75 0.06
N PRO A 131 5.60 -8.82 -0.76
CA PRO A 131 4.28 -8.26 -0.50
C PRO A 131 3.25 -9.38 -0.41
N CYS A 132 2.29 -9.21 0.50
CA CYS A 132 1.23 -10.17 0.80
C CYS A 132 1.67 -11.51 1.40
N LYS A 133 2.97 -11.75 1.67
CA LYS A 133 3.47 -13.03 2.22
C LYS A 133 2.77 -13.45 3.52
N ARG A 134 2.32 -12.49 4.33
CA ARG A 134 1.52 -12.74 5.55
C ARG A 134 0.22 -13.51 5.26
N TYR A 135 -0.38 -13.29 4.09
CA TYR A 135 -1.64 -13.91 3.65
C TYR A 135 -1.41 -15.20 2.85
N HIS A 136 -0.14 -15.53 2.59
CA HIS A 136 0.28 -16.77 1.90
C HIS A 136 1.32 -17.51 2.76
N PRO A 137 0.96 -17.97 3.97
CA PRO A 137 1.87 -18.70 4.82
C PRO A 137 2.33 -19.97 4.10
N GLU A 138 3.65 -20.19 4.07
CA GLU A 138 4.27 -21.34 3.38
C GLU A 138 3.95 -21.41 1.88
N GLY A 139 3.55 -20.29 1.26
CA GLY A 139 3.18 -20.24 -0.16
C GLY A 139 1.78 -20.77 -0.46
N LYS A 140 0.95 -21.03 0.55
CA LYS A 140 -0.43 -21.50 0.36
C LYS A 140 -1.30 -20.38 -0.25
N PRO A 141 -2.25 -20.70 -1.14
CA PRO A 141 -3.21 -19.72 -1.64
C PRO A 141 -4.11 -19.23 -0.52
N TYR A 142 -4.63 -18.02 -0.69
CA TYR A 142 -5.72 -17.49 0.13
C TYR A 142 -7.04 -18.03 -0.41
N VAL A 143 -7.93 -18.49 0.47
CA VAL A 143 -9.26 -18.97 0.10
C VAL A 143 -10.28 -17.89 0.45
N ALA A 144 -10.94 -17.34 -0.57
CA ALA A 144 -11.99 -16.34 -0.40
C ALA A 144 -13.29 -16.94 0.14
N SER A 145 -14.21 -16.09 0.59
CA SER A 145 -15.51 -16.52 1.14
C SER A 145 -16.36 -17.32 0.16
N ASN A 146 -16.19 -17.10 -1.14
CA ASN A 146 -16.82 -17.86 -2.21
C ASN A 146 -16.07 -19.16 -2.58
N GLY A 147 -15.05 -19.54 -1.83
CA GLY A 147 -14.29 -20.78 -2.03
C GLY A 147 -13.21 -20.71 -3.12
N LEU A 148 -13.08 -19.58 -3.83
CA LEU A 148 -12.04 -19.42 -4.84
C LEU A 148 -10.67 -19.19 -4.19
N GLU A 149 -9.66 -19.85 -4.77
CA GLU A 149 -8.28 -19.65 -4.40
C GLU A 149 -7.68 -18.42 -5.10
N ILE A 150 -6.83 -17.71 -4.35
CA ILE A 150 -6.05 -16.57 -4.81
C ILE A 150 -4.60 -16.89 -4.49
N THR A 151 -3.78 -16.99 -5.53
CA THR A 151 -2.34 -17.17 -5.40
C THR A 151 -1.66 -15.89 -4.94
N GLN A 152 -0.43 -15.98 -4.45
CA GLN A 152 0.35 -14.80 -4.09
C GLN A 152 0.56 -13.85 -5.28
N GLU A 153 0.70 -14.39 -6.49
CA GLU A 153 0.88 -13.60 -7.71
C GLU A 153 -0.40 -12.85 -8.09
N GLU A 154 -1.55 -13.52 -8.04
CA GLU A 154 -2.86 -12.89 -8.27
C GLU A 154 -3.15 -11.82 -7.21
N GLY A 155 -2.86 -12.10 -5.94
CA GLY A 155 -3.01 -11.13 -4.86
C GLY A 155 -2.12 -9.90 -5.05
N TRP A 156 -0.90 -10.09 -5.58
CA TRP A 156 -0.02 -8.98 -5.93
C TRP A 156 -0.54 -8.16 -7.12
N GLU A 157 -1.00 -8.82 -8.17
CA GLU A 157 -1.61 -8.17 -9.33
C GLU A 157 -2.85 -7.36 -8.92
N ALA A 158 -3.70 -7.93 -8.05
CA ALA A 158 -4.89 -7.26 -7.53
C ALA A 158 -4.55 -6.02 -6.69
N ASN A 159 -3.53 -6.11 -5.84
CA ASN A 159 -3.06 -4.94 -5.08
C ASN A 159 -2.55 -3.82 -6.00
N GLN A 160 -1.78 -4.18 -7.04
CA GLN A 160 -1.27 -3.22 -8.01
C GLN A 160 -2.39 -2.61 -8.87
N TRP A 161 -3.40 -3.41 -9.22
CA TRP A 161 -4.60 -2.96 -9.91
C TRP A 161 -5.41 -2.00 -9.06
N ALA A 162 -5.60 -2.32 -7.78
CA ALA A 162 -6.36 -1.49 -6.87
C ALA A 162 -5.67 -0.14 -6.62
N GLY A 163 -4.34 -0.12 -6.61
CA GLY A 163 -3.54 1.11 -6.53
C GLY A 163 -3.20 1.77 -7.87
N ARG A 164 -3.73 1.33 -9.00
CA ARG A 164 -3.26 1.78 -10.34
C ARG A 164 -3.41 3.29 -10.57
N HIS A 165 -4.50 3.89 -10.11
CA HIS A 165 -4.72 5.35 -10.25
C HIS A 165 -3.74 6.12 -9.39
N PHE A 166 -3.36 5.56 -8.24
CA PHE A 166 -2.34 6.12 -7.39
C PHE A 166 -0.94 6.00 -8.02
N ASN A 167 -0.62 4.84 -8.59
CA ASN A 167 0.61 4.64 -9.34
C ASN A 167 0.71 5.61 -10.53
N LYS A 168 -0.40 5.86 -11.24
CA LYS A 168 -0.47 6.85 -12.32
C LYS A 168 -0.18 8.25 -11.78
N PHE A 169 -0.89 8.67 -10.74
CA PHE A 169 -0.70 9.99 -10.13
C PHE A 169 0.75 10.22 -9.68
N LEU A 170 1.35 9.24 -8.99
CA LEU A 170 2.73 9.34 -8.54
C LEU A 170 3.73 9.46 -9.68
N LYS A 171 3.53 8.73 -10.79
CA LYS A 171 4.37 8.84 -11.99
C LYS A 171 4.33 10.24 -12.59
N ASP A 172 3.17 10.89 -12.51
CA ASP A 172 2.97 12.24 -13.05
C ASP A 172 3.60 13.34 -12.15
N HIS A 173 3.76 13.09 -10.85
CA HIS A 173 4.23 14.08 -9.86
C HIS A 173 5.66 13.86 -9.36
N PHE A 174 6.15 12.62 -9.41
CA PHE A 174 7.51 12.27 -9.03
C PHE A 174 8.25 11.74 -10.26
N PRO A 175 9.32 12.41 -10.71
CA PRO A 175 10.13 11.89 -11.80
C PRO A 175 10.72 10.53 -11.39
N ILE A 176 10.18 9.45 -11.95
CA ILE A 176 10.50 8.09 -11.52
C ILE A 176 11.96 7.68 -11.75
N GLN A 177 12.67 8.44 -12.58
CA GLN A 177 14.12 8.33 -12.78
C GLN A 177 14.93 8.80 -11.57
N PHE A 178 14.32 9.55 -10.65
CA PHE A 178 14.96 10.12 -9.47
C PHE A 178 14.28 9.69 -8.16
N TYR A 179 13.10 9.07 -8.21
CA TYR A 179 12.32 8.74 -7.02
C TYR A 179 11.74 7.33 -7.08
N GLU A 180 11.96 6.58 -6.00
CA GLU A 180 11.22 5.35 -5.70
C GLU A 180 10.18 5.68 -4.62
N VAL A 181 8.90 5.58 -4.98
CA VAL A 181 7.80 5.89 -4.05
C VAL A 181 7.05 4.62 -3.73
N MET A 182 7.08 4.24 -2.46
CA MET A 182 6.24 3.19 -1.89
C MET A 182 4.99 3.83 -1.29
N TRP A 183 3.88 3.12 -1.33
CA TRP A 183 2.67 3.55 -0.65
C TRP A 183 2.05 2.41 0.10
N ILE A 184 1.54 2.74 1.29
CA ILE A 184 0.98 1.77 2.23
C ILE A 184 -0.33 2.38 2.75
N ARG A 185 -1.42 1.61 2.75
CA ARG A 185 -2.62 1.95 3.54
C ARG A 185 -2.17 2.12 4.98
N ARG A 186 -2.67 3.13 5.72
CA ARG A 186 -2.35 3.24 7.16
C ARG A 186 -2.53 1.84 7.80
N PRO A 187 -1.52 1.30 8.50
CA PRO A 187 -1.69 0.02 9.19
C PRO A 187 -2.92 0.13 10.09
N SER A 188 -3.90 -0.75 9.88
CA SER A 188 -5.03 -0.87 10.80
C SER A 188 -4.48 -1.18 12.19
N ALA A 189 -5.20 -0.75 13.21
CA ALA A 189 -4.74 -0.70 14.61
C ALA A 189 -4.38 -2.05 15.26
N ASP A 190 -4.34 -3.13 14.49
CA ASP A 190 -4.13 -4.52 14.91
C ASP A 190 -2.75 -5.08 14.50
N GLU A 191 -1.81 -4.22 14.08
CA GLU A 191 -0.40 -4.57 13.83
C GLU A 191 0.59 -3.83 14.75
#